data_AF-A0A7W7W1L6-F1
#
_entry.id   AF-A0A7W7W1L6-F1
#
_cell.length_a   1.000
_cell.length_b   1.000
_cell.length_c   1.000
_cell.angle_alpha   90.00
_cell.angle_beta   90.00
_cell.angle_gamma   90.00
#
_symmetry.space_group_name_H-M   'P 1'
#
loop_
_entity.id
_entity.type
_entity.pdbx_description
1 polymer ?
#
loop_
_entity_poly.entity_id
_entity_poly.type
_entity_poly.pdbx_seq_one_letter_code
_entity_poly.pdbx_strand_id
1 'polypeptide(L)'
;MAVEERSPEPNAASGAGTGPAEPAAGPGTRGEGAGKASGGPDRPGEDAGGTSGRQPGDVGAWPATGSGPLGEQEAGGSGSRPAAAGVPSPQGGSGFEEAAERAAPALGGAALRELAARIGTGWPDQAILAAVRDEEAVAAVLAARRSAGVGDDEAAAFLRGLAAGYARGSGAVRVETVWSGPASHAVPVRATSQALLEVIDDAARELVLMTYSARPHDRIREALAAAAARGVRVDVVVETLQGAGGAISGAEPAAAFAGLGGVELWHWPVGQRAREKGKAHAKLAAADRRVLLVSSANLTQSGVADNIEAGLLVRGGEAPRRIAEHVAELRTRGVLVPLYGGGRR
;
A
#
# COMPACT_ATOMS: atom_id res chain seq x y z
N MET A 1 -3.38 57.83 -36.35
CA MET A 1 -4.61 58.65 -36.24
C MET A 1 -5.51 57.90 -35.28
N ALA A 2 -5.50 58.11 -33.97
CA ALA A 2 -5.19 59.32 -33.20
C ALA A 2 -6.20 60.46 -33.44
N VAL A 3 -7.19 60.54 -32.54
CA VAL A 3 -7.85 61.75 -32.03
C VAL A 3 -8.05 61.51 -30.53
N GLU A 4 -7.90 62.56 -29.72
CA GLU A 4 -8.03 62.59 -28.26
C GLU A 4 -8.97 63.74 -27.88
N GLU A 5 -9.23 63.97 -26.59
CA GLU A 5 -9.95 65.13 -26.02
C GLU A 5 -11.50 65.13 -26.25
N ARG A 6 -12.34 65.79 -25.43
CA ARG A 6 -12.12 66.58 -24.19
C ARG A 6 -13.36 66.55 -23.28
N SER A 7 -13.18 66.84 -21.98
CA SER A 7 -14.27 67.15 -21.02
C SER A 7 -14.85 68.56 -21.24
N PRO A 8 -15.94 68.91 -20.53
CA PRO A 8 -15.74 69.84 -19.41
C PRO A 8 -16.58 69.58 -18.13
N GLU A 9 -16.03 70.02 -17.00
CA GLU A 9 -16.69 70.30 -15.70
C GLU A 9 -17.33 71.74 -15.72
N PRO A 10 -17.83 72.38 -14.63
CA PRO A 10 -17.87 71.98 -13.20
C PRO A 10 -19.16 72.33 -12.40
N ASN A 11 -19.17 71.98 -11.10
CA ASN A 11 -19.47 72.97 -10.04
C ASN A 11 -18.84 72.60 -8.68
N ALA A 12 -18.55 73.59 -7.83
CA ALA A 12 -17.99 73.46 -6.47
C ALA A 12 -19.09 73.75 -5.39
N ALA A 13 -18.91 73.81 -4.05
CA ALA A 13 -17.79 73.72 -3.08
C ALA A 13 -18.41 73.30 -1.70
N SER A 14 -17.87 73.33 -0.45
CA SER A 14 -16.57 73.50 0.28
C SER A 14 -16.89 73.30 1.80
N GLY A 15 -16.00 73.10 2.78
CA GLY A 15 -14.54 72.90 2.83
C GLY A 15 -14.18 71.48 3.33
N ALA A 16 -13.24 71.19 4.25
CA ALA A 16 -12.40 71.98 5.19
C ALA A 16 -13.15 72.72 6.32
N GLY A 17 -12.79 72.64 7.61
CA GLY A 17 -11.72 71.92 8.35
C GLY A 17 -11.86 72.17 9.88
N THR A 18 -10.92 71.89 10.81
CA THR A 18 -9.61 71.19 10.78
C THR A 18 -9.03 71.03 12.22
N GLY A 19 -8.39 69.91 12.57
CA GLY A 19 -7.41 69.79 13.69
C GLY A 19 -7.86 69.17 15.05
N PRO A 20 -6.94 68.71 15.93
CA PRO A 20 -7.25 67.95 17.17
C PRO A 20 -6.79 68.59 18.51
N ALA A 21 -7.33 68.12 19.65
CA ALA A 21 -6.75 68.33 20.99
C ALA A 21 -7.21 67.30 22.06
N GLU A 22 -6.28 66.90 22.92
CA GLU A 22 -6.45 66.34 24.29
C GLU A 22 -5.87 67.37 25.30
N PRO A 23 -5.82 67.21 26.66
CA PRO A 23 -6.26 66.10 27.55
C PRO A 23 -7.06 66.56 28.81
N ALA A 24 -7.34 65.65 29.78
CA ALA A 24 -6.90 65.76 31.22
C ALA A 24 -7.82 65.15 32.35
N ALA A 25 -7.22 64.26 33.16
CA ALA A 25 -7.21 64.20 34.65
C ALA A 25 -8.43 63.80 35.56
N GLY A 26 -8.49 62.50 35.94
CA GLY A 26 -8.56 61.97 37.35
C GLY A 26 -9.84 62.09 38.20
N PRO A 27 -9.89 61.56 39.47
CA PRO A 27 -8.86 60.78 40.20
C PRO A 27 -9.35 59.52 41.01
N GLY A 28 -8.41 58.63 41.40
CA GLY A 28 -8.49 57.72 42.59
C GLY A 28 -9.21 56.35 42.41
N THR A 29 -8.88 55.28 43.15
CA THR A 29 -7.96 55.06 44.31
C THR A 29 -7.25 53.67 44.29
N ARG A 30 -6.43 53.40 45.33
CA ARG A 30 -5.46 52.29 45.55
C ARG A 30 -6.08 50.88 45.68
N GLY A 31 -5.33 49.78 45.56
CA GLY A 31 -3.91 49.60 45.20
C GLY A 31 -3.32 48.21 45.55
N GLU A 32 -1.99 48.09 45.42
CA GLU A 32 -1.02 47.17 46.09
C GLU A 32 -1.24 45.62 46.04
N GLY A 33 -0.24 44.78 45.71
CA GLY A 33 1.19 45.06 45.51
C GLY A 33 2.04 43.89 44.94
N ALA A 34 3.37 44.03 45.06
CA ALA A 34 4.48 43.27 44.44
C ALA A 34 4.48 41.71 44.56
N GLY A 35 5.26 40.96 43.77
CA GLY A 35 6.13 41.31 42.62
C GLY A 35 7.34 40.37 42.41
N LYS A 36 8.06 40.54 41.28
CA LYS A 36 9.47 40.17 40.92
C LYS A 36 10.13 38.84 41.41
N ALA A 37 11.04 38.17 40.69
CA ALA A 37 11.48 38.16 39.27
C ALA A 37 12.60 37.09 39.05
N SER A 38 12.98 36.85 37.79
CA SER A 38 14.29 36.33 37.30
C SER A 38 14.65 34.84 37.45
N GLY A 39 15.45 34.31 36.49
CA GLY A 39 16.19 33.03 36.59
C GLY A 39 15.99 32.03 35.44
N GLY A 40 16.88 32.05 34.43
CA GLY A 40 17.25 30.86 33.63
C GLY A 40 18.61 30.30 34.12
N PRO A 41 19.22 29.25 33.50
CA PRO A 41 19.06 28.81 32.11
C PRO A 41 18.90 27.27 31.94
N ASP A 42 19.19 26.74 30.73
CA ASP A 42 19.04 25.35 30.31
C ASP A 42 19.84 24.28 31.10
N ARG A 43 19.27 23.06 31.19
CA ARG A 43 19.85 21.82 30.59
C ARG A 43 18.87 20.62 30.66
N PRO A 44 19.06 19.56 29.85
CA PRO A 44 18.15 18.41 29.78
C PRO A 44 18.42 17.37 30.88
N GLY A 45 17.46 16.46 31.09
CA GLY A 45 17.62 15.28 31.94
C GLY A 45 17.20 14.01 31.20
N GLU A 46 18.08 13.00 31.23
CA GLU A 46 17.82 11.63 30.76
C GLU A 46 17.36 10.73 31.94
N ASP A 47 17.01 9.49 31.63
CA ASP A 47 16.94 8.30 32.50
C ASP A 47 16.09 8.30 33.79
N ALA A 48 14.95 7.60 33.68
CA ALA A 48 14.64 6.47 34.57
C ALA A 48 13.80 5.42 33.79
N GLY A 49 13.99 4.11 33.91
CA GLY A 49 14.80 3.38 34.89
C GLY A 49 13.92 2.47 35.77
N GLY A 50 13.27 1.46 35.17
CA GLY A 50 12.19 0.70 35.82
C GLY A 50 12.27 -0.82 35.63
N THR A 51 13.30 -1.46 36.20
CA THR A 51 13.46 -2.92 36.17
C THR A 51 12.64 -3.63 37.24
N SER A 52 11.81 -4.61 36.88
CA SER A 52 11.37 -5.67 37.80
C SER A 52 11.60 -7.04 37.18
N GLY A 53 12.32 -7.91 37.91
CA GLY A 53 12.83 -9.17 37.37
C GLY A 53 11.84 -10.33 37.47
N ARG A 54 11.95 -11.27 36.54
CA ARG A 54 11.49 -12.66 36.70
C ARG A 54 12.61 -13.60 36.29
N GLN A 55 12.79 -14.68 37.05
CA GLN A 55 13.71 -15.76 36.67
C GLN A 55 13.12 -16.56 35.50
N PRO A 56 13.95 -17.08 34.58
CA PRO A 56 13.52 -18.09 33.63
C PRO A 56 13.31 -19.43 34.35
N GLY A 57 12.17 -20.08 34.12
CA GLY A 57 11.95 -21.49 34.49
C GLY A 57 12.40 -22.43 33.37
N ASP A 58 12.58 -23.71 33.70
CA ASP A 58 13.17 -24.71 32.80
C ASP A 58 12.43 -24.87 31.47
N VAL A 59 13.20 -24.84 30.37
CA VAL A 59 12.76 -25.25 29.03
C VAL A 59 13.14 -26.71 28.80
N GLY A 60 12.14 -27.59 28.77
CA GLY A 60 12.33 -29.02 28.56
C GLY A 60 12.94 -29.35 27.20
N ALA A 61 13.94 -30.24 27.19
CA ALA A 61 14.59 -30.71 25.98
C ALA A 61 13.66 -31.61 25.15
N TRP A 62 13.66 -31.41 23.83
CA TRP A 62 13.00 -32.30 22.86
C TRP A 62 14.02 -33.28 22.28
N PRO A 63 13.72 -34.59 22.16
CA PRO A 63 14.68 -35.59 21.71
C PRO A 63 14.90 -35.52 20.18
N ALA A 64 16.17 -35.61 19.77
CA ALA A 64 16.52 -35.78 18.36
C ALA A 64 16.37 -37.24 17.94
N THR A 65 15.51 -37.52 16.96
CA THR A 65 15.43 -38.82 16.29
C THR A 65 16.30 -38.82 15.04
N GLY A 66 17.31 -39.69 15.00
CA GLY A 66 18.14 -39.90 13.82
C GLY A 66 17.48 -40.86 12.82
N SER A 67 17.75 -40.65 11.54
CA SER A 67 17.39 -41.57 10.45
C SER A 67 18.63 -41.89 9.62
N GLY A 68 19.04 -43.16 9.61
CA GLY A 68 20.07 -43.66 8.70
C GLY A 68 19.55 -43.87 7.28
N PRO A 69 20.44 -44.05 6.29
CA PRO A 69 20.04 -44.32 4.91
C PRO A 69 19.44 -45.72 4.76
N LEU A 70 18.39 -45.84 3.95
CA LEU A 70 17.91 -47.12 3.40
C LEU A 70 18.33 -47.20 1.94
N GLY A 71 18.99 -48.30 1.57
CA GLY A 71 19.53 -48.49 0.23
C GLY A 71 18.48 -48.95 -0.79
N GLU A 72 18.70 -48.58 -2.04
CA GLU A 72 17.91 -49.02 -3.18
C GLU A 72 18.20 -50.49 -3.51
N GLN A 73 17.16 -51.26 -3.86
CA GLN A 73 17.29 -52.56 -4.51
C GLN A 73 16.34 -52.60 -5.72
N GLU A 74 16.90 -52.75 -6.91
CA GLU A 74 16.13 -52.95 -8.13
C GLU A 74 15.58 -54.39 -8.17
N ALA A 75 14.27 -54.52 -8.44
CA ALA A 75 13.63 -55.81 -8.66
C ALA A 75 12.91 -55.80 -10.01
N GLY A 76 13.50 -56.45 -11.01
CA GLY A 76 12.96 -56.51 -12.37
C GLY A 76 11.69 -57.37 -12.45
N GLY A 77 10.55 -56.77 -12.79
CA GLY A 77 9.26 -57.44 -12.95
C GLY A 77 8.77 -57.41 -14.40
N SER A 78 8.88 -58.54 -15.11
CA SER A 78 8.32 -58.70 -16.47
C SER A 78 6.79 -58.84 -16.41
N GLY A 79 6.07 -57.75 -16.69
CA GLY A 79 4.60 -57.70 -16.67
C GLY A 79 4.01 -57.21 -17.99
N SER A 80 3.34 -58.11 -18.73
CA SER A 80 2.69 -57.81 -20.01
C SER A 80 1.53 -56.81 -19.84
N ARG A 81 1.59 -55.65 -20.48
CA ARG A 81 0.48 -54.67 -20.49
C ARG A 81 -0.64 -55.18 -21.42
N PRO A 82 -1.91 -55.25 -20.96
CA PRO A 82 -3.04 -55.44 -21.86
C PRO A 82 -3.22 -54.20 -22.75
N ALA A 83 -3.84 -54.38 -23.92
CA ALA A 83 -4.08 -53.30 -24.87
C ALA A 83 -4.99 -52.21 -24.26
N ALA A 84 -4.62 -50.94 -24.47
CA ALA A 84 -5.42 -49.82 -24.02
C ALA A 84 -6.70 -49.69 -24.87
N ALA A 85 -7.87 -49.74 -24.23
CA ALA A 85 -9.09 -49.22 -24.84
C ALA A 85 -8.94 -47.71 -25.12
N GLY A 86 -9.53 -47.24 -26.20
CA GLY A 86 -9.32 -45.86 -26.67
C GLY A 86 -9.76 -44.80 -25.66
N VAL A 87 -8.84 -43.89 -25.33
CA VAL A 87 -9.16 -42.68 -24.54
C VAL A 87 -9.96 -41.72 -25.43
N PRO A 88 -11.16 -41.26 -25.02
CA PRO A 88 -11.93 -40.29 -25.79
C PRO A 88 -11.21 -38.93 -25.83
N SER A 89 -11.28 -38.24 -26.97
CA SER A 89 -10.54 -37.00 -27.21
C SER A 89 -11.05 -35.83 -26.35
N PRO A 90 -10.15 -34.99 -25.78
CA PRO A 90 -10.51 -33.97 -24.80
C PRO A 90 -11.04 -32.68 -25.47
N GLN A 91 -12.24 -32.74 -26.04
CA GLN A 91 -12.88 -31.60 -26.73
C GLN A 91 -14.10 -31.02 -26.00
N GLY A 92 -14.51 -31.59 -24.87
CA GLY A 92 -15.62 -31.08 -24.05
C GLY A 92 -15.24 -30.08 -22.96
N GLY A 93 -14.05 -30.22 -22.35
CA GLY A 93 -13.69 -29.48 -21.13
C GLY A 93 -13.31 -28.01 -21.31
N SER A 94 -12.73 -27.63 -22.45
CA SER A 94 -11.97 -26.38 -22.60
C SER A 94 -12.73 -25.11 -22.20
N GLY A 95 -14.01 -24.99 -22.56
CA GLY A 95 -14.81 -23.80 -22.23
C GLY A 95 -15.01 -23.59 -20.72
N PHE A 96 -15.08 -24.68 -19.94
CA PHE A 96 -15.13 -24.64 -18.48
C PHE A 96 -13.76 -24.35 -17.88
N GLU A 97 -12.71 -25.01 -18.39
CA GLU A 97 -11.33 -24.82 -17.94
C GLU A 97 -10.87 -23.37 -18.14
N GLU A 98 -11.09 -22.79 -19.32
CA GLU A 98 -10.86 -21.38 -19.63
C GLU A 98 -11.62 -20.43 -18.70
N ALA A 99 -12.89 -20.72 -18.40
CA ALA A 99 -13.69 -19.87 -17.52
C ALA A 99 -13.16 -19.91 -16.08
N ALA A 100 -12.77 -21.07 -15.60
CA ALA A 100 -12.17 -21.27 -14.28
C ALA A 100 -10.78 -20.60 -14.17
N GLU A 101 -9.93 -20.72 -15.19
CA GLU A 101 -8.64 -20.01 -15.25
C GLU A 101 -8.83 -18.49 -15.29
N ARG A 102 -9.79 -18.00 -16.08
CA ARG A 102 -10.12 -16.56 -16.18
C ARG A 102 -10.67 -15.99 -14.86
N ALA A 103 -11.40 -16.80 -14.10
CA ALA A 103 -11.88 -16.45 -12.76
C ALA A 103 -10.81 -16.58 -11.65
N ALA A 104 -9.74 -17.36 -11.87
CA ALA A 104 -8.76 -17.69 -10.84
C ALA A 104 -8.07 -16.48 -10.19
N PRO A 105 -7.70 -15.39 -10.91
CA PRO A 105 -7.12 -14.20 -10.28
C PRO A 105 -8.11 -13.44 -9.39
N ALA A 106 -9.39 -13.43 -9.69
CA ALA A 106 -10.40 -12.77 -8.88
C ALA A 106 -10.66 -13.56 -7.58
N LEU A 107 -10.91 -14.87 -7.73
CA LEU A 107 -11.26 -15.78 -6.64
C LEU A 107 -10.07 -16.14 -5.73
N GLY A 108 -8.91 -16.40 -6.34
CA GLY A 108 -7.72 -16.92 -5.68
C GLY A 108 -7.87 -18.37 -5.18
N GLY A 109 -6.73 -19.01 -4.90
CA GLY A 109 -6.65 -20.43 -4.50
C GLY A 109 -7.33 -20.82 -3.18
N ALA A 110 -8.02 -19.90 -2.49
CA ALA A 110 -8.89 -20.20 -1.35
C ALA A 110 -10.36 -20.32 -1.78
N ALA A 111 -10.91 -19.34 -2.51
CA ALA A 111 -12.30 -19.40 -2.97
C ALA A 111 -12.49 -20.44 -4.09
N LEU A 112 -11.46 -20.73 -4.91
CA LEU A 112 -11.49 -21.84 -5.86
C LEU A 112 -11.67 -23.21 -5.16
N ARG A 113 -11.04 -23.42 -3.99
CA ARG A 113 -11.22 -24.64 -3.17
C ARG A 113 -12.62 -24.74 -2.59
N GLU A 114 -13.16 -23.63 -2.10
CA GLU A 114 -14.52 -23.54 -1.56
C GLU A 114 -15.59 -23.79 -2.63
N LEU A 115 -15.42 -23.20 -3.82
CA LEU A 115 -16.26 -23.44 -4.99
C LEU A 115 -16.22 -24.93 -5.40
N ALA A 116 -15.02 -25.52 -5.47
CA ALA A 116 -14.85 -26.95 -5.74
C ALA A 116 -15.56 -27.84 -4.72
N ALA A 117 -15.50 -27.50 -3.43
CA ALA A 117 -16.14 -28.26 -2.36
C ALA A 117 -17.67 -28.21 -2.45
N ARG A 118 -18.26 -27.06 -2.79
CA ARG A 118 -19.72 -26.90 -2.94
C ARG A 118 -20.27 -27.59 -4.19
N ILE A 119 -19.57 -27.47 -5.33
CA ILE A 119 -19.90 -28.21 -6.55
C ILE A 119 -19.80 -29.72 -6.28
N GLY A 120 -18.67 -30.20 -5.74
CA GLY A 120 -18.47 -31.61 -5.39
C GLY A 120 -19.33 -32.14 -4.24
N THR A 121 -20.19 -31.33 -3.64
CA THR A 121 -21.24 -31.76 -2.69
C THR A 121 -22.66 -31.47 -3.20
N GLY A 122 -22.82 -31.15 -4.49
CA GLY A 122 -24.13 -31.00 -5.14
C GLY A 122 -24.92 -29.77 -4.73
N TRP A 123 -24.26 -28.69 -4.31
CA TRP A 123 -24.95 -27.44 -3.96
C TRP A 123 -25.64 -26.83 -5.20
N PRO A 124 -26.91 -26.37 -5.10
CA PRO A 124 -27.56 -25.64 -6.18
C PRO A 124 -26.81 -24.33 -6.50
N ASP A 125 -26.67 -24.01 -7.79
CA ASP A 125 -25.92 -22.82 -8.26
C ASP A 125 -26.31 -21.52 -7.54
N GLN A 126 -27.61 -21.30 -7.29
CA GLN A 126 -28.13 -20.15 -6.55
C GLN A 126 -27.57 -20.07 -5.11
N ALA A 127 -27.43 -21.20 -4.43
CA ALA A 127 -26.86 -21.28 -3.08
C ALA A 127 -25.33 -21.16 -3.08
N ILE A 128 -24.66 -21.55 -4.17
CA ILE A 128 -23.23 -21.29 -4.37
C ILE A 128 -23.00 -19.79 -4.53
N LEU A 129 -23.76 -19.13 -5.41
CA LEU A 129 -23.65 -17.70 -5.72
C LEU A 129 -23.91 -16.84 -4.47
N ALA A 130 -25.01 -17.08 -3.76
CA ALA A 130 -25.35 -16.35 -2.52
C ALA A 130 -24.35 -16.53 -1.36
N ALA A 131 -23.33 -17.38 -1.52
CA ALA A 131 -22.32 -17.69 -0.50
C ALA A 131 -20.87 -17.40 -0.95
N VAL A 132 -20.64 -16.72 -2.08
CA VAL A 132 -19.31 -16.28 -2.53
C VAL A 132 -19.16 -14.75 -2.47
N ARG A 133 -17.93 -14.24 -2.69
CA ARG A 133 -17.63 -12.80 -2.68
C ARG A 133 -17.55 -12.15 -4.05
N ASP A 134 -17.53 -12.96 -5.10
CA ASP A 134 -17.41 -12.54 -6.49
C ASP A 134 -18.41 -13.37 -7.30
N GLU A 135 -19.66 -12.90 -7.31
CA GLU A 135 -20.78 -13.61 -7.94
C GLU A 135 -20.62 -13.67 -9.46
N GLU A 136 -20.02 -12.64 -10.08
CA GLU A 136 -19.81 -12.58 -11.53
C GLU A 136 -18.80 -13.64 -12.00
N ALA A 137 -17.63 -13.72 -11.35
CA ALA A 137 -16.61 -14.71 -11.68
C ALA A 137 -17.11 -16.15 -11.45
N VAL A 138 -17.89 -16.39 -10.39
CA VAL A 138 -18.47 -17.72 -10.11
C VAL A 138 -19.62 -18.05 -11.05
N ALA A 139 -20.49 -17.09 -11.40
CA ALA A 139 -21.58 -17.30 -12.35
C ALA A 139 -21.05 -17.68 -13.73
N ALA A 140 -19.95 -17.06 -14.18
CA ALA A 140 -19.26 -17.42 -15.41
C ALA A 140 -18.76 -18.88 -15.40
N VAL A 141 -18.12 -19.32 -14.30
CA VAL A 141 -17.63 -20.70 -14.15
C VAL A 141 -18.78 -21.72 -14.13
N LEU A 142 -19.85 -21.46 -13.35
CA LEU A 142 -21.01 -22.34 -13.29
C LEU A 142 -21.77 -22.40 -14.63
N ALA A 143 -21.89 -21.27 -15.34
CA ALA A 143 -22.48 -21.24 -16.67
C ALA A 143 -21.65 -22.03 -17.69
N ALA A 144 -20.33 -21.82 -17.72
CA ALA A 144 -19.44 -22.57 -18.60
C ALA A 144 -19.47 -24.08 -18.30
N ARG A 145 -19.48 -24.46 -17.01
CA ARG A 145 -19.62 -25.86 -16.57
C ARG A 145 -20.89 -26.50 -17.14
N ARG A 146 -22.05 -25.84 -17.00
CA ARG A 146 -23.34 -26.34 -17.51
C ARG A 146 -23.35 -26.45 -19.04
N SER A 147 -22.81 -25.45 -19.75
CA SER A 147 -22.74 -25.45 -21.22
C SER A 147 -21.78 -26.51 -21.78
N ALA A 148 -20.71 -26.84 -21.04
CA ALA A 148 -19.75 -27.88 -21.38
C ALA A 148 -20.20 -29.30 -20.94
N GLY A 149 -21.24 -29.41 -20.12
CA GLY A 149 -21.74 -30.70 -19.59
C GLY A 149 -20.85 -31.36 -18.53
N VAL A 150 -19.90 -30.62 -17.95
CA VAL A 150 -18.88 -31.14 -17.03
C VAL A 150 -19.50 -31.62 -15.71
N GLY A 151 -19.13 -32.82 -15.26
CA GLY A 151 -19.66 -33.42 -14.03
C GLY A 151 -19.26 -32.68 -12.75
N ASP A 152 -20.01 -32.83 -11.65
CA ASP A 152 -19.69 -32.16 -10.38
C ASP A 152 -18.33 -32.59 -9.82
N ASP A 153 -18.03 -33.89 -9.81
CA ASP A 153 -16.74 -34.43 -9.38
C ASP A 153 -15.57 -33.97 -10.26
N GLU A 154 -15.79 -33.88 -11.56
CA GLU A 154 -14.82 -33.46 -12.57
C GLU A 154 -14.50 -31.96 -12.43
N ALA A 155 -15.53 -31.13 -12.36
CA ALA A 155 -15.41 -29.70 -12.08
C ALA A 155 -14.74 -29.44 -10.72
N ALA A 156 -15.12 -30.19 -9.69
CA ALA A 156 -14.49 -30.11 -8.38
C ALA A 156 -13.04 -30.59 -8.39
N ALA A 157 -12.69 -31.62 -9.17
CA ALA A 157 -11.32 -32.11 -9.33
C ALA A 157 -10.45 -31.08 -10.06
N PHE A 158 -10.92 -30.54 -11.19
CA PHE A 158 -10.23 -29.46 -11.91
C PHE A 158 -10.05 -28.23 -11.03
N LEU A 159 -11.09 -27.73 -10.37
CA LEU A 159 -11.01 -26.55 -9.50
C LEU A 159 -10.11 -26.77 -8.27
N ARG A 160 -10.02 -27.99 -7.73
CA ARG A 160 -9.01 -28.36 -6.71
C ARG A 160 -7.59 -28.33 -7.29
N GLY A 161 -7.40 -28.87 -8.50
CA GLY A 161 -6.14 -28.85 -9.24
C GLY A 161 -5.67 -27.43 -9.54
N LEU A 162 -6.54 -26.60 -10.12
CA LEU A 162 -6.33 -25.18 -10.40
C LEU A 162 -6.10 -24.39 -9.11
N ALA A 163 -6.83 -24.65 -8.02
CA ALA A 163 -6.57 -23.99 -6.74
C ALA A 163 -5.19 -24.35 -6.16
N ALA A 164 -4.73 -25.60 -6.30
CA ALA A 164 -3.41 -26.03 -5.89
C ALA A 164 -2.29 -25.51 -6.83
N GLY A 165 -2.57 -25.45 -8.14
CA GLY A 165 -1.69 -24.84 -9.15
C GLY A 165 -1.54 -23.34 -8.91
N TYR A 166 -2.64 -22.62 -8.70
CA TYR A 166 -2.63 -21.21 -8.34
C TYR A 166 -1.91 -20.98 -7.00
N ALA A 167 -2.17 -21.80 -5.97
CA ALA A 167 -1.45 -21.72 -4.69
C ALA A 167 0.05 -22.07 -4.78
N ARG A 168 0.52 -22.68 -5.88
CA ARG A 168 1.95 -22.89 -6.20
C ARG A 168 2.52 -21.77 -7.08
N GLY A 169 1.78 -21.30 -8.08
CA GLY A 169 2.16 -20.20 -8.98
C GLY A 169 2.17 -18.83 -8.29
N SER A 170 1.19 -18.55 -7.44
CA SER A 170 1.23 -17.47 -6.45
C SER A 170 2.05 -17.85 -5.19
N GLY A 171 2.69 -19.01 -5.19
CA GLY A 171 3.10 -19.75 -3.98
C GLY A 171 4.50 -19.45 -3.47
N ALA A 172 5.38 -18.91 -4.31
CA ALA A 172 6.70 -18.42 -3.88
C ALA A 172 6.57 -17.05 -3.17
N VAL A 173 5.80 -17.01 -2.08
CA VAL A 173 5.63 -15.81 -1.24
C VAL A 173 6.89 -15.65 -0.38
N ARG A 174 7.88 -14.93 -0.90
CA ARG A 174 9.09 -14.59 -0.13
C ARG A 174 8.79 -13.36 0.70
N VAL A 175 8.91 -13.49 2.02
CA VAL A 175 8.84 -12.36 2.96
C VAL A 175 10.24 -12.14 3.54
N GLU A 176 10.77 -10.94 3.38
CA GLU A 176 12.08 -10.52 3.88
C GLU A 176 11.89 -9.36 4.85
N THR A 177 12.55 -9.39 6.01
CA THR A 177 12.54 -8.25 6.94
C THR A 177 13.42 -7.11 6.41
N VAL A 178 12.96 -5.87 6.59
CA VAL A 178 13.75 -4.66 6.34
C VAL A 178 13.80 -3.79 7.59
N TRP A 179 14.88 -3.03 7.72
CA TRP A 179 15.24 -2.31 8.94
C TRP A 179 15.99 -1.01 8.61
N SER A 180 15.75 0.03 9.42
CA SER A 180 16.55 1.27 9.49
C SER A 180 17.17 1.40 10.88
N GLY A 181 18.20 2.25 11.03
CA GLY A 181 18.88 2.44 12.32
C GLY A 181 19.85 1.31 12.69
N PRO A 182 20.17 1.13 13.99
CA PRO A 182 21.20 0.18 14.44
C PRO A 182 20.94 -1.27 14.03
N ALA A 183 21.93 -1.90 13.40
CA ALA A 183 21.91 -3.29 12.96
C ALA A 183 22.92 -4.14 13.75
N SER A 184 22.71 -5.46 13.79
CA SER A 184 23.62 -6.41 14.44
C SER A 184 24.37 -7.26 13.40
N HIS A 185 25.63 -7.61 13.66
CA HIS A 185 26.37 -8.53 12.79
C HIS A 185 25.90 -9.99 12.91
N ALA A 186 25.26 -10.36 14.02
CA ALA A 186 24.78 -11.72 14.27
C ALA A 186 23.42 -12.02 13.59
N VAL A 187 22.58 -11.01 13.42
CA VAL A 187 21.30 -11.08 12.71
C VAL A 187 21.30 -10.04 11.59
N PRO A 188 21.72 -10.40 10.35
CA PRO A 188 21.76 -9.48 9.24
C PRO A 188 20.34 -9.06 8.82
N VAL A 189 20.15 -7.76 8.63
CA VAL A 189 18.88 -7.15 8.21
C VAL A 189 19.09 -6.30 6.95
N ARG A 190 18.08 -6.24 6.07
CA ARG A 190 18.16 -5.45 4.83
C ARG A 190 17.82 -3.99 5.13
N ALA A 191 18.62 -3.05 4.63
CA ALA A 191 18.33 -1.63 4.78
C ALA A 191 17.00 -1.26 4.09
N THR A 192 16.09 -0.55 4.80
CA THR A 192 14.80 -0.10 4.24
C THR A 192 15.01 0.78 3.00
N SER A 193 16.04 1.63 3.00
CA SER A 193 16.45 2.47 1.87
C SER A 193 16.77 1.66 0.61
N GLN A 194 17.56 0.60 0.75
CA GLN A 194 17.90 -0.30 -0.36
C GLN A 194 16.68 -1.08 -0.84
N ALA A 195 15.87 -1.59 0.08
CA ALA A 195 14.64 -2.32 -0.25
C ALA A 195 13.66 -1.46 -1.06
N LEU A 196 13.56 -0.16 -0.75
CA LEU A 196 12.73 0.79 -1.49
C LEU A 196 13.30 1.05 -2.89
N LEU A 197 14.61 1.28 -3.02
CA LEU A 197 15.26 1.48 -4.33
C LEU A 197 15.07 0.25 -5.23
N GLU A 198 15.28 -0.96 -4.72
CA GLU A 198 15.01 -2.21 -5.45
C GLU A 198 13.56 -2.29 -5.96
N VAL A 199 12.56 -1.88 -5.17
CA VAL A 199 11.15 -1.89 -5.61
C VAL A 199 10.88 -0.86 -6.73
N ILE A 200 11.62 0.25 -6.74
CA ILE A 200 11.52 1.27 -7.80
C ILE A 200 12.26 0.82 -9.08
N ASP A 201 13.40 0.13 -8.93
CA ASP A 201 14.22 -0.36 -10.05
C ASP A 201 13.64 -1.63 -10.69
N ASP A 202 13.09 -2.56 -9.90
CA ASP A 202 12.39 -3.77 -10.38
C ASP A 202 11.08 -3.45 -11.13
N ALA A 203 10.51 -2.25 -10.95
CA ALA A 203 9.21 -1.88 -11.53
C ALA A 203 9.29 -1.72 -13.07
N ALA A 204 8.39 -2.41 -13.78
CA ALA A 204 8.37 -2.47 -15.25
C ALA A 204 7.06 -2.00 -15.90
N ARG A 205 5.97 -1.80 -15.13
CA ARG A 205 4.64 -1.38 -15.64
C ARG A 205 3.95 -0.38 -14.74
N GLU A 206 3.84 -0.67 -13.44
CA GLU A 206 3.24 0.24 -12.47
C GLU A 206 3.98 0.21 -11.13
N LEU A 207 4.11 1.39 -10.52
CA LEU A 207 4.68 1.60 -9.19
C LEU A 207 3.71 2.49 -8.40
N VAL A 208 3.14 1.95 -7.33
CA VAL A 208 2.34 2.70 -6.36
C VAL A 208 3.16 2.93 -5.11
N LEU A 209 3.43 4.18 -4.77
CA LEU A 209 4.13 4.61 -3.57
C LEU A 209 3.13 5.33 -2.66
N MET A 210 3.13 5.05 -1.37
CA MET A 210 2.42 5.86 -0.37
C MET A 210 3.40 6.30 0.70
N THR A 211 3.30 7.55 1.16
CA THR A 211 4.03 8.02 2.33
C THR A 211 3.31 9.15 3.04
N TYR A 212 3.49 9.25 4.35
CA TYR A 212 2.87 10.27 5.18
C TYR A 212 3.69 11.57 5.21
N SER A 213 5.00 11.48 5.44
CA SER A 213 5.90 12.62 5.39
C SER A 213 7.08 12.31 4.48
N ALA A 214 7.52 13.32 3.74
CA ALA A 214 8.59 13.18 2.75
C ALA A 214 9.49 14.42 2.70
N ARG A 215 10.74 14.19 2.30
CA ARG A 215 11.74 15.22 1.97
C ARG A 215 12.48 14.78 0.70
N PRO A 216 13.06 15.71 -0.09
CA PRO A 216 13.93 15.34 -1.20
C PRO A 216 15.05 14.41 -0.73
N HIS A 217 15.26 13.32 -1.46
CA HIS A 217 16.35 12.37 -1.24
C HIS A 217 16.81 11.87 -2.62
N ASP A 218 18.01 12.26 -3.03
CA ASP A 218 18.36 12.31 -4.45
C ASP A 218 18.30 10.96 -5.14
N ARG A 219 18.87 9.90 -4.56
CA ARG A 219 18.80 8.53 -5.13
C ARG A 219 17.38 8.01 -5.34
N ILE A 220 16.41 8.44 -4.51
CA ILE A 220 15.00 8.03 -4.66
C ILE A 220 14.35 8.86 -5.78
N ARG A 221 14.66 10.17 -5.87
CA ARG A 221 14.22 11.03 -6.96
C ARG A 221 14.77 10.56 -8.32
N GLU A 222 16.05 10.15 -8.35
CA GLU A 222 16.73 9.56 -9.51
C GLU A 222 16.09 8.23 -9.94
N ALA A 223 15.88 7.29 -9.00
CA ALA A 223 15.23 6.01 -9.30
C ALA A 223 13.77 6.20 -9.80
N LEU A 224 13.00 7.11 -9.20
CA LEU A 224 11.64 7.43 -9.65
C LEU A 224 11.62 8.08 -11.03
N ALA A 225 12.57 8.99 -11.31
CA ALA A 225 12.74 9.57 -12.65
C ALA A 225 13.14 8.51 -13.69
N ALA A 226 14.02 7.58 -13.33
CA ALA A 226 14.41 6.46 -14.18
C ALA A 226 13.23 5.53 -14.46
N ALA A 227 12.41 5.19 -13.45
CA ALA A 227 11.20 4.39 -13.63
C ALA A 227 10.20 5.07 -14.57
N ALA A 228 9.92 6.36 -14.37
CA ALA A 228 9.07 7.13 -15.27
C ALA A 228 9.64 7.20 -16.70
N ALA A 229 10.96 7.34 -16.86
CA ALA A 229 11.63 7.32 -18.16
C ALA A 229 11.61 5.93 -18.84
N ARG A 230 11.51 4.82 -18.09
CA ARG A 230 11.23 3.47 -18.62
C ARG A 230 9.77 3.30 -19.07
N GLY A 231 8.89 4.29 -18.86
CA GLY A 231 7.46 4.20 -19.15
C GLY A 231 6.62 3.52 -18.07
N VAL A 232 7.17 3.33 -16.86
CA VAL A 232 6.40 2.86 -15.70
C VAL A 232 5.42 3.94 -15.29
N ARG A 233 4.14 3.59 -15.06
CA ARG A 233 3.21 4.51 -14.38
C ARG A 233 3.63 4.62 -12.91
N VAL A 234 4.11 5.79 -12.50
CA VAL A 234 4.52 6.06 -11.12
C VAL A 234 3.45 6.91 -10.42
N ASP A 235 2.74 6.29 -9.48
CA ASP A 235 1.68 6.90 -8.68
C ASP A 235 2.16 7.10 -7.24
N VAL A 236 2.25 8.35 -6.76
CA VAL A 236 2.69 8.66 -5.40
C VAL A 236 1.57 9.31 -4.59
N VAL A 237 1.08 8.62 -3.57
CA VAL A 237 0.12 9.15 -2.60
C VAL A 237 0.86 9.80 -1.43
N VAL A 238 0.56 11.07 -1.17
CA VAL A 238 1.09 11.84 -0.03
C VAL A 238 -0.02 12.34 0.88
N GLU A 239 0.31 12.55 2.16
CA GLU A 239 -0.45 13.44 3.04
C GLU A 239 -0.05 14.92 2.77
N THR A 240 -0.95 15.86 3.04
CA THR A 240 -0.68 17.31 2.94
C THR A 240 -0.52 17.94 4.32
N LEU A 241 0.09 19.13 4.43
CA LEU A 241 0.18 19.85 5.72
C LEU A 241 -1.22 20.14 6.30
N GLN A 242 -2.20 20.43 5.43
CA GLN A 242 -3.60 20.60 5.79
C GLN A 242 -4.19 19.30 6.39
N GLY A 243 -4.00 18.15 5.73
CA GLY A 243 -4.51 16.86 6.21
C GLY A 243 -3.76 16.27 7.39
N ALA A 244 -2.49 16.66 7.58
CA ALA A 244 -1.73 16.39 8.80
C ALA A 244 -2.27 17.18 10.01
N GLY A 245 -2.93 18.33 9.79
CA GLY A 245 -3.49 19.15 10.86
C GLY A 245 -2.43 19.65 11.85
N GLY A 246 -1.28 20.08 11.34
CA GLY A 246 -0.12 20.51 12.15
C GLY A 246 0.79 19.37 12.63
N ALA A 247 0.43 18.10 12.43
CA ALA A 247 1.29 16.95 12.76
C ALA A 247 2.43 16.69 11.74
N ILE A 248 2.57 17.56 10.73
CA ILE A 248 3.75 17.70 9.87
C ILE A 248 4.03 19.22 9.80
N SER A 249 5.30 19.60 9.86
CA SER A 249 5.77 20.99 9.75
C SER A 249 6.77 21.16 8.61
N GLY A 250 7.13 22.41 8.29
CA GLY A 250 8.03 22.74 7.18
C GLY A 250 7.36 22.61 5.81
N ALA A 251 8.08 22.11 4.82
CA ALA A 251 7.57 21.95 3.45
C ALA A 251 6.51 20.84 3.32
N GLU A 252 5.57 21.01 2.39
CA GLU A 252 4.63 19.98 1.94
C GLU A 252 5.37 18.69 1.53
N PRO A 253 4.90 17.49 1.95
CA PRO A 253 5.52 16.22 1.53
C PRO A 253 5.64 16.06 0.01
N ALA A 254 4.69 16.61 -0.75
CA ALA A 254 4.73 16.66 -2.22
C ALA A 254 5.99 17.29 -2.80
N ALA A 255 6.62 18.24 -2.09
CA ALA A 255 7.84 18.90 -2.54
C ALA A 255 9.03 17.93 -2.69
N ALA A 256 9.00 16.77 -2.02
CA ALA A 256 9.99 15.70 -2.21
C ALA A 256 10.03 15.17 -3.66
N PHE A 257 8.93 15.30 -4.40
CA PHE A 257 8.74 14.81 -5.77
C PHE A 257 8.63 15.93 -6.81
N ALA A 258 8.79 17.20 -6.39
CA ALA A 258 8.71 18.34 -7.30
C ALA A 258 9.76 18.26 -8.41
N GLY A 259 9.33 18.50 -9.65
CA GLY A 259 10.16 18.41 -10.87
C GLY A 259 10.25 17.02 -11.50
N LEU A 260 9.70 15.96 -10.90
CA LEU A 260 9.73 14.62 -11.49
C LEU A 260 8.65 14.46 -12.58
N GLY A 261 9.07 14.53 -13.85
CA GLY A 261 8.19 14.27 -14.99
C GLY A 261 7.76 12.80 -15.05
N GLY A 262 6.47 12.55 -15.31
CA GLY A 262 5.91 11.18 -15.39
C GLY A 262 5.55 10.56 -14.03
N VAL A 263 5.68 11.32 -12.94
CA VAL A 263 5.20 10.94 -11.61
C VAL A 263 3.87 11.66 -11.34
N GLU A 264 2.80 10.90 -11.09
CA GLU A 264 1.49 11.45 -10.70
C GLU A 264 1.38 11.53 -9.18
N LEU A 265 1.03 12.72 -8.65
CA LEU A 265 0.90 12.97 -7.22
C LEU A 265 -0.57 12.97 -6.80
N TRP A 266 -0.88 12.18 -5.78
CA TRP A 266 -2.23 11.94 -5.28
C TRP A 266 -2.31 12.25 -3.78
N HIS A 267 -3.50 12.61 -3.29
CA HIS A 267 -3.75 12.75 -1.85
C HIS A 267 -5.19 12.36 -1.49
N TRP A 268 -5.47 12.18 -0.19
CA TRP A 268 -6.82 11.98 0.34
C TRP A 268 -7.38 13.33 0.86
N PRO A 269 -8.33 14.01 0.18
CA PRO A 269 -8.82 15.32 0.62
C PRO A 269 -9.46 15.29 2.01
N VAL A 270 -9.24 16.33 2.82
CA VAL A 270 -9.81 16.42 4.18
C VAL A 270 -11.35 16.35 4.15
N GLY A 271 -12.00 17.02 3.19
CA GLY A 271 -13.45 17.00 3.00
C GLY A 271 -14.03 15.64 2.54
N GLN A 272 -13.19 14.64 2.25
CA GLN A 272 -13.60 13.27 1.93
C GLN A 272 -13.29 12.28 3.07
N ARG A 273 -12.84 12.76 4.24
CA ARG A 273 -12.52 11.89 5.39
C ARG A 273 -13.75 11.72 6.26
N ALA A 274 -14.24 10.48 6.40
CA ALA A 274 -15.37 10.13 7.28
C ALA A 274 -15.12 10.44 8.78
N ARG A 275 -13.87 10.76 9.16
CA ARG A 275 -13.50 11.41 10.43
C ARG A 275 -12.39 12.43 10.16
N GLU A 276 -12.60 13.67 10.58
CA GLU A 276 -11.68 14.81 10.35
C GLU A 276 -10.22 14.53 10.76
N LYS A 277 -10.03 13.73 11.82
CA LYS A 277 -8.69 13.41 12.37
C LYS A 277 -7.96 12.28 11.65
N GLY A 278 -8.62 11.57 10.72
CA GLY A 278 -8.03 10.52 9.89
C GLY A 278 -6.92 11.07 8.99
N LYS A 279 -5.90 10.25 8.67
CA LYS A 279 -4.72 10.66 7.90
C LYS A 279 -4.26 9.57 6.94
N ALA A 280 -3.63 9.96 5.84
CA ALA A 280 -2.97 9.05 4.90
C ALA A 280 -1.63 8.54 5.48
N HIS A 281 -1.71 7.73 6.55
CA HIS A 281 -0.52 7.40 7.36
C HIS A 281 0.28 6.17 6.88
N ALA A 282 -0.18 5.46 5.83
CA ALA A 282 0.52 4.31 5.27
C ALA A 282 1.89 4.70 4.68
N LYS A 283 2.89 3.81 4.82
CA LYS A 283 4.16 3.90 4.09
C LYS A 283 4.42 2.57 3.41
N LEU A 284 4.31 2.54 2.08
CA LEU A 284 4.44 1.33 1.27
C LEU A 284 4.87 1.65 -0.16
N ALA A 285 5.49 0.70 -0.83
CA ALA A 285 5.77 0.74 -2.27
C ALA A 285 5.38 -0.60 -2.89
N ALA A 286 4.52 -0.58 -3.91
CA ALA A 286 4.02 -1.77 -4.60
C ALA A 286 4.35 -1.68 -6.10
N ALA A 287 5.11 -2.65 -6.61
CA ALA A 287 5.53 -2.72 -8.01
C ALA A 287 4.87 -3.90 -8.74
N ASP A 288 4.31 -3.61 -9.92
CA ASP A 288 3.74 -4.55 -10.89
C ASP A 288 2.77 -5.61 -10.33
N ARG A 289 2.11 -5.34 -9.19
CA ARG A 289 1.30 -6.32 -8.42
C ARG A 289 2.06 -7.57 -7.96
N ARG A 290 3.40 -7.53 -7.97
CA ARG A 290 4.30 -8.67 -7.69
C ARG A 290 5.23 -8.44 -6.50
N VAL A 291 5.57 -7.20 -6.19
CA VAL A 291 6.44 -6.85 -5.06
C VAL A 291 5.77 -5.76 -4.22
N LEU A 292 5.85 -5.88 -2.90
CA LEU A 292 5.32 -4.93 -1.92
C LEU A 292 6.30 -4.75 -0.77
N LEU A 293 6.82 -3.54 -0.61
CA LEU A 293 7.42 -3.08 0.63
C LEU A 293 6.33 -2.42 1.49
N VAL A 294 6.21 -2.80 2.77
CA VAL A 294 5.48 -2.03 3.80
C VAL A 294 6.43 -1.75 4.95
N SER A 295 6.42 -0.52 5.48
CA SER A 295 7.30 -0.14 6.60
C SER A 295 6.65 0.92 7.52
N SER A 296 7.20 1.11 8.71
CA SER A 296 6.97 2.29 9.55
C SER A 296 7.70 3.54 9.03
N ALA A 297 8.77 3.37 8.23
CA ALA A 297 9.62 4.43 7.71
C ALA A 297 8.86 5.45 6.83
N ASN A 298 8.95 6.73 7.20
CA ASN A 298 8.58 7.84 6.31
C ASN A 298 9.71 8.15 5.31
N LEU A 299 9.42 8.83 4.20
CA LEU A 299 10.44 9.19 3.19
C LEU A 299 11.20 10.47 3.54
N THR A 300 11.70 10.52 4.77
CA THR A 300 12.63 11.52 5.27
C THR A 300 14.01 10.87 5.44
N GLN A 301 15.10 11.65 5.45
CA GLN A 301 16.44 11.12 5.71
C GLN A 301 16.45 10.20 6.95
N SER A 302 15.86 10.67 8.04
CA SER A 302 15.82 9.90 9.29
C SER A 302 14.89 8.70 9.26
N GLY A 303 13.75 8.72 8.58
CA GLY A 303 12.95 7.48 8.40
C GLY A 303 13.66 6.45 7.52
N VAL A 304 14.40 6.91 6.50
CA VAL A 304 15.05 6.05 5.50
C VAL A 304 16.40 5.49 5.98
N ALA A 305 17.06 6.13 6.95
CA ALA A 305 18.38 5.72 7.44
C ALA A 305 18.52 5.72 8.99
N ASP A 306 18.23 6.84 9.65
CA ASP A 306 18.70 7.10 11.03
C ASP A 306 17.82 6.45 12.14
N ASN A 307 16.50 6.49 11.98
CA ASN A 307 15.50 5.97 12.91
C ASN A 307 15.54 4.44 12.96
N ILE A 308 15.19 3.86 14.10
CA ILE A 308 14.71 2.47 14.14
C ILE A 308 13.34 2.42 13.47
N GLU A 309 13.30 1.82 12.28
CA GLU A 309 12.08 1.57 11.51
C GLU A 309 12.07 0.12 11.06
N ALA A 310 10.90 -0.52 11.08
CA ALA A 310 10.74 -1.92 10.67
C ALA A 310 9.90 -2.01 9.40
N GLY A 311 10.08 -3.10 8.64
CA GLY A 311 9.23 -3.38 7.50
C GLY A 311 9.35 -4.80 6.97
N LEU A 312 8.52 -5.10 5.98
CA LEU A 312 8.49 -6.36 5.25
C LEU A 312 8.52 -6.07 3.75
N LEU A 313 9.46 -6.72 3.05
CA LEU A 313 9.46 -6.82 1.60
C LEU A 313 8.83 -8.18 1.22
N VAL A 314 7.66 -8.13 0.59
CA VAL A 314 6.89 -9.28 0.14
C VAL A 314 7.03 -9.40 -1.38
N ARG A 315 7.60 -10.49 -1.87
CA ARG A 315 7.68 -10.83 -3.29
C ARG A 315 6.76 -12.03 -3.55
N GLY A 316 5.88 -11.93 -4.55
CA GLY A 316 4.84 -12.93 -4.85
C GLY A 316 3.60 -12.87 -3.95
N GLY A 317 2.65 -13.77 -4.21
CA GLY A 317 1.39 -13.87 -3.47
C GLY A 317 0.37 -12.76 -3.74
N GLU A 318 -0.72 -12.79 -2.97
CA GLU A 318 -1.88 -11.91 -3.15
C GLU A 318 -1.73 -10.51 -2.53
N ALA A 319 -0.78 -10.31 -1.60
CA ALA A 319 -0.64 -9.05 -0.87
C ALA A 319 -0.20 -7.87 -1.76
N PRO A 320 0.83 -7.99 -2.63
CA PRO A 320 1.20 -6.90 -3.54
C PRO A 320 0.07 -6.54 -4.52
N ARG A 321 -0.63 -7.55 -5.03
CA ARG A 321 -1.78 -7.39 -5.93
C ARG A 321 -2.91 -6.61 -5.28
N ARG A 322 -3.38 -7.07 -4.11
CA ARG A 322 -4.52 -6.46 -3.41
C ARG A 322 -4.24 -5.05 -2.92
N ILE A 323 -3.01 -4.73 -2.54
CA ILE A 323 -2.63 -3.34 -2.18
C ILE A 323 -2.65 -2.43 -3.40
N ALA A 324 -2.03 -2.83 -4.51
CA ALA A 324 -2.03 -2.03 -5.74
C ALA A 324 -3.46 -1.81 -6.29
N GLU A 325 -4.28 -2.86 -6.29
CA GLU A 325 -5.69 -2.79 -6.70
C GLU A 325 -6.53 -1.93 -5.77
N HIS A 326 -6.33 -2.01 -4.45
CA HIS A 326 -7.07 -1.16 -3.51
C HIS A 326 -6.72 0.33 -3.68
N VAL A 327 -5.45 0.68 -3.90
CA VAL A 327 -5.05 2.07 -4.15
C VAL A 327 -5.50 2.55 -5.53
N ALA A 328 -5.55 1.68 -6.55
CA ALA A 328 -6.17 1.99 -7.83
C ALA A 328 -7.68 2.27 -7.67
N GLU A 329 -8.41 1.42 -6.95
CA GLU A 329 -9.84 1.57 -6.71
C GLU A 329 -10.18 2.85 -5.91
N LEU A 330 -9.37 3.20 -4.90
CA LEU A 330 -9.52 4.46 -4.17
C LEU A 330 -9.36 5.68 -5.08
N ARG A 331 -8.53 5.60 -6.13
CA ARG A 331 -8.40 6.66 -7.15
C ARG A 331 -9.55 6.66 -8.14
N THR A 332 -9.96 5.50 -8.65
CA THR A 332 -11.11 5.34 -9.56
C THR A 332 -12.39 5.90 -8.95
N ARG A 333 -12.59 5.70 -7.63
CA ARG A 333 -13.72 6.24 -6.87
C ARG A 333 -13.55 7.69 -6.41
N GLY A 334 -12.44 8.35 -6.76
CA GLY A 334 -12.15 9.74 -6.40
C GLY A 334 -11.95 9.99 -4.91
N VAL A 335 -11.65 8.96 -4.11
CA VAL A 335 -11.30 9.06 -2.67
C VAL A 335 -9.83 9.47 -2.50
N LEU A 336 -8.98 9.06 -3.45
CA LEU A 336 -7.70 9.66 -3.72
C LEU A 336 -7.82 10.50 -4.99
N VAL A 337 -7.42 11.76 -4.93
CA VAL A 337 -7.50 12.70 -6.07
C VAL A 337 -6.11 13.22 -6.44
N PRO A 338 -5.89 13.68 -7.69
CA PRO A 338 -4.64 14.34 -8.07
C PRO A 338 -4.42 15.60 -7.23
N LEU A 339 -3.24 15.71 -6.60
CA LEU A 339 -2.90 16.83 -5.71
C LEU A 339 -2.75 18.15 -6.46
N TYR A 340 -2.23 18.09 -7.69
CA TYR A 340 -2.25 19.20 -8.63
C TYR A 340 -3.29 18.88 -9.70
N GLY A 341 -4.25 19.79 -9.89
CA GLY A 341 -5.46 19.53 -10.69
C GLY A 341 -5.14 19.06 -12.10
N GLY A 342 -5.87 18.04 -12.57
CA GLY A 342 -5.62 17.32 -13.82
C GLY A 342 -5.80 18.15 -15.09
N GLY A 343 -4.85 19.05 -15.37
CA GLY A 343 -4.63 19.61 -16.68
C GLY A 343 -4.23 18.49 -17.65
N ARG A 344 -5.09 18.20 -18.62
CA ARG A 344 -4.80 17.22 -19.67
C ARG A 344 -3.55 17.68 -20.43
N ARG A 345 -2.65 16.72 -20.71
CA ARG A 345 -1.66 16.85 -21.78
C ARG A 345 -2.31 16.55 -23.13
#